data_AF-A0A5E4F889-F1
#
_entry.id   AF-A0A5E4F889-F1
#
_cell.length_a   1.000
_cell.length_b   1.000
_cell.length_c   1.000
_cell.angle_alpha   90.00
_cell.angle_beta   90.00
_cell.angle_gamma   90.00
#
_symmetry.space_group_name_H-M   'P 1'
#
loop_
_entity.id
_entity.type
_entity.pdbx_description
1 polymer ?
#
loop_
_entity_poly.entity_id
_entity_poly.type
_entity_poly.pdbx_seq_one_letter_code
_entity_poly.pdbx_strand_id
1 'polypeptide(L)'
;MADIILGGITDSPGTVNGVETIILARFAIGEHNKEHNGLLEFVRVVNEKRQMVAGMNHYLTIEATDAGKKKLFEARVYVRAWENFKKVSEFKEVKSTEFRIKNINLFLLLFFYFFVFIITWSFLRKT
;
A
#
# COMPACT_ATOMS: atom_id res chain seq x y z
N MET A 1 -20.53 20.72 -10.59
CA MET A 1 -19.57 19.98 -9.74
C MET A 1 -18.56 19.39 -10.70
N ALA A 2 -17.34 19.95 -10.79
CA ALA A 2 -16.32 19.40 -11.67
C ALA A 2 -15.80 18.12 -11.02
N ASP A 3 -15.94 16.99 -11.72
CA ASP A 3 -15.37 15.73 -11.29
C ASP A 3 -13.84 15.89 -11.38
N ILE A 4 -13.16 15.90 -10.24
CA ILE A 4 -11.70 15.97 -10.21
C ILE A 4 -11.23 14.61 -10.74
N ILE A 5 -10.77 14.57 -11.99
CA ILE A 5 -10.18 13.35 -12.57
C ILE A 5 -8.87 13.09 -11.82
N LEU A 6 -8.92 12.29 -10.76
CA LEU A 6 -7.73 11.74 -10.12
C LEU A 6 -7.05 10.77 -11.10
N GLY A 7 -5.71 10.81 -11.13
CA GLY A 7 -4.94 9.80 -11.83
C GLY A 7 -5.20 8.40 -11.25
N GLY A 8 -4.97 7.37 -12.07
CA GLY A 8 -5.00 5.98 -11.60
C GLY A 8 -3.93 5.73 -10.54
N ILE A 9 -4.22 4.81 -9.61
CA ILE A 9 -3.23 4.35 -8.63
C ILE A 9 -2.23 3.46 -9.36
N THR A 10 -0.97 3.89 -9.38
CA THR A 10 0.13 3.14 -10.01
C THR A 10 1.00 2.49 -8.94
N ASP A 11 1.29 1.21 -9.12
CA ASP A 11 2.30 0.53 -8.30
C ASP A 11 3.67 1.09 -8.65
N SER A 12 4.52 1.31 -7.64
CA SER A 12 5.89 1.79 -7.85
C SER A 12 6.92 0.73 -7.43
N PRO A 13 6.99 -0.42 -8.14
CA PRO A 13 7.81 -1.55 -7.72
C PRO A 13 9.32 -1.24 -7.71
N GLY A 14 9.77 -0.22 -8.47
CA GLY A 14 11.18 0.18 -8.54
C GLY A 14 11.64 1.19 -7.46
N THR A 15 10.73 1.73 -6.64
CA THR A 15 11.06 2.72 -5.59
C THR A 15 10.80 2.23 -4.18
N VAL A 16 10.41 0.97 -4.02
CA VAL A 16 10.21 0.37 -2.69
C VAL A 16 11.54 0.38 -1.94
N ASN A 17 11.59 1.11 -0.83
CA ASN A 17 12.80 1.47 -0.05
C ASN A 17 13.72 2.53 -0.67
N GLY A 18 13.23 3.35 -1.62
CA GLY A 18 13.89 4.57 -2.02
C GLY A 18 14.06 5.54 -0.83
N VAL A 19 15.09 6.39 -0.88
CA VAL A 19 15.38 7.35 0.20
C VAL A 19 14.16 8.21 0.53
N GLU A 20 13.48 8.72 -0.49
CA GLU A 20 12.24 9.50 -0.34
C GLU A 20 11.13 8.70 0.35
N THR A 21 10.89 7.46 -0.08
CA THR A 21 9.86 6.59 0.48
C THR A 21 10.12 6.26 1.95
N ILE A 22 11.38 6.02 2.32
CA ILE A 22 11.78 5.80 3.72
C ILE A 22 11.55 7.07 4.55
N ILE A 23 11.88 8.25 4.02
CA ILE A 23 11.63 9.52 4.71
C ILE A 23 10.14 9.73 4.94
N LEU A 24 9.29 9.46 3.95
CA LEU A 24 7.83 9.57 4.08
C LEU A 24 7.27 8.56 5.08
N ALA A 25 7.79 7.32 5.10
CA ALA A 25 7.38 6.30 6.05
C ALA A 25 7.74 6.66 7.50
N ARG A 26 8.97 7.17 7.72
CA ARG A 26 9.41 7.66 9.03
C ARG A 26 8.61 8.87 9.49
N PHE A 27 8.29 9.78 8.57
CA PHE A 27 7.41 10.91 8.85
C PHE A 27 6.02 10.44 9.29
N ALA A 28 5.44 9.45 8.58
CA ALA A 28 4.13 8.92 8.93
C ALA A 28 4.08 8.28 10.32
N ILE A 29 5.09 7.48 10.67
CA ILE A 29 5.22 6.88 12.00
C ILE A 29 5.44 7.96 13.07
N GLY A 30 6.29 8.96 12.80
CA GLY A 30 6.57 10.05 13.73
C GLY A 30 5.32 10.86 14.07
N GLU A 31 4.52 11.21 13.07
CA GLU A 31 3.24 11.91 13.27
C GLU A 31 2.25 11.05 14.05
N HIS A 32 2.12 9.75 13.70
CA HIS A 32 1.23 8.85 14.44
C HIS A 32 1.63 8.70 15.91
N ASN A 33 2.93 8.50 16.19
CA ASN A 33 3.47 8.41 17.53
C ASN A 33 3.22 9.69 18.33
N LYS A 34 3.36 10.86 17.70
CA LYS A 34 3.08 12.16 18.32
C LYS A 34 1.60 12.35 18.65
N GLU A 35 0.69 11.94 17.77
CA GLU A 35 -0.76 12.09 17.97
C GLU A 35 -1.32 11.11 19.00
N HIS A 36 -0.80 9.88 19.05
CA HIS A 36 -1.36 8.78 19.85
C HIS A 36 -0.49 8.41 21.05
N ASN A 37 0.58 9.18 21.33
CA ASN A 37 1.63 8.82 22.31
C ASN A 37 2.16 7.39 22.11
N GLY A 38 2.29 6.99 20.84
CA GLY A 38 2.77 5.68 20.44
C GLY A 38 4.30 5.58 20.42
N LEU A 39 4.80 4.34 20.46
CA LEU A 39 6.23 4.02 20.36
C LEU A 39 6.49 3.04 19.21
N LEU A 40 5.89 3.31 18.05
CA LEU A 40 6.13 2.49 16.86
C LEU A 40 7.54 2.74 16.33
N GLU A 41 8.29 1.66 16.09
CA GLU A 41 9.64 1.72 15.51
C GLU A 41 9.60 1.28 14.04
N PHE A 42 10.10 2.13 13.14
CA PHE A 42 10.18 1.82 11.71
C PHE A 42 11.13 0.66 11.44
N VAL A 43 10.69 -0.34 10.67
CA VAL A 43 11.54 -1.45 10.20
C VAL A 43 11.84 -1.29 8.71
N ARG A 44 10.83 -1.32 7.84
CA ARG A 44 10.98 -1.20 6.38
C ARG A 44 9.68 -0.84 5.68
N VAL A 45 9.77 -0.50 4.40
CA VAL A 45 8.61 -0.34 3.52
C VAL A 45 8.40 -1.64 2.74
N VAL A 46 7.19 -2.18 2.79
CA VAL A 46 6.80 -3.42 2.10
C VAL A 46 6.25 -3.12 0.72
N ASN A 47 5.50 -2.04 0.58
CA ASN A 47 4.90 -1.64 -0.69
C ASN A 47 4.75 -0.11 -0.77
N GLU A 48 4.83 0.42 -1.98
CA GLU A 48 4.57 1.82 -2.29
C GLU A 48 3.68 1.90 -3.56
N LYS A 49 2.58 2.64 -3.45
CA LYS A 49 1.77 3.06 -4.59
C LYS A 49 1.67 4.57 -4.62
N ARG A 50 1.52 5.13 -5.82
CA ARG A 50 1.40 6.57 -6.02
C ARG A 50 0.15 6.90 -6.80
N GLN A 51 -0.44 8.04 -6.47
CA GLN A 51 -1.59 8.57 -7.18
C GLN A 51 -1.44 10.07 -7.37
N MET A 52 -1.51 10.50 -8.63
CA MET A 52 -1.51 11.92 -9.00
C MET A 52 -2.89 12.51 -8.76
N VAL A 53 -2.94 13.60 -8.00
CA VAL A 53 -4.16 14.37 -7.67
C VAL A 53 -3.84 15.87 -7.86
N ALA A 54 -4.44 16.78 -7.09
CA ALA A 54 -3.92 18.16 -6.92
C ALA A 54 -2.59 18.22 -6.14
N GLY A 55 -1.72 17.22 -6.32
CA GLY A 55 -0.56 16.85 -5.52
C GLY A 55 -0.19 15.39 -5.81
N MET A 56 0.53 14.75 -4.89
CA MET A 56 0.86 13.33 -4.96
C MET A 56 0.42 12.62 -3.68
N ASN A 57 -0.41 11.59 -3.80
CA ASN A 57 -0.70 10.67 -2.71
C ASN A 57 0.27 9.48 -2.77
N HIS A 58 1.00 9.25 -1.68
CA HIS A 58 1.81 8.05 -1.47
C HIS A 58 1.06 7.09 -0.55
N TYR A 59 0.72 5.92 -1.06
CA TYR A 59 0.16 4.81 -0.29
C TYR A 59 1.29 3.89 0.10
N LEU A 60 1.64 3.89 1.37
CA LEU A 60 2.75 3.15 1.92
C LEU A 60 2.23 1.99 2.77
N THR A 61 2.75 0.80 2.54
CA THR A 61 2.61 -0.31 3.47
C THR A 61 3.92 -0.43 4.23
N ILE A 62 3.88 -0.13 5.53
CA ILE A 62 5.06 0.00 6.40
C ILE A 62 5.05 -1.15 7.39
N GLU A 63 6.20 -1.79 7.57
CA GLU A 63 6.43 -2.71 8.68
C GLU A 63 7.06 -1.93 9.83
N ALA A 64 6.42 -1.99 11.00
CA ALA A 64 6.88 -1.35 12.22
C ALA A 64 6.77 -2.28 13.42
N THR A 65 7.61 -2.07 14.43
CA THR A 65 7.59 -2.80 15.69
C THR A 65 6.77 -2.03 16.71
N ASP A 66 5.79 -2.71 17.30
CA ASP A 66 4.94 -2.22 18.39
C ASP A 66 5.14 -3.12 19.61
N ALA A 67 5.76 -2.59 20.67
CA ALA A 67 6.08 -3.34 21.90
C ALA A 67 6.78 -4.70 21.63
N GLY A 68 7.74 -4.71 20.70
CA GLY A 68 8.50 -5.90 20.32
C GLY A 68 7.83 -6.84 19.31
N LYS A 69 6.59 -6.55 18.87
CA LYS A 69 5.88 -7.32 17.84
C LYS A 69 5.88 -6.57 16.51
N LYS A 70 6.30 -7.24 15.44
CA LYS A 70 6.23 -6.69 14.08
C LYS A 70 4.79 -6.68 13.59
N LYS A 71 4.33 -5.52 13.13
CA LYS A 71 3.01 -5.29 12.57
C LYS A 71 3.13 -4.53 11.25
N LEU A 72 2.09 -4.64 10.42
CA LEU A 72 1.98 -3.90 9.17
C LEU A 72 1.00 -2.75 9.34
N PHE A 73 1.34 -1.61 8.75
CA PHE A 73 0.54 -0.40 8.77
C PHE A 73 0.37 0.12 7.34
N GLU A 74 -0.85 0.55 7.00
CA GLU A 74 -1.16 1.28 5.78
C GLU A 74 -1.19 2.78 6.11
N ALA A 75 -0.32 3.54 5.47
CA ALA A 75 -0.23 4.98 5.62
C ALA A 75 -0.46 5.67 4.27
N ARG A 76 -1.30 6.71 4.28
CA ARG A 76 -1.49 7.61 3.14
C ARG A 76 -0.83 8.94 3.45
N VAL A 77 0.18 9.30 2.67
CA VAL A 77 0.91 10.57 2.82
C VAL A 77 0.64 11.42 1.59
N TYR A 78 0.05 12.59 1.80
CA TYR A 78 -0.20 13.57 0.76
C TYR A 78 0.94 14.58 0.71
N VAL A 79 1.50 14.79 -0.48
CA VAL A 79 2.65 15.66 -0.73
C VAL A 79 2.32 16.66 -1.83
N ARG A 80 2.64 17.93 -1.60
CA ARG A 80 2.64 19.00 -2.61
C ARG A 80 4.03 19.60 -2.65
N ALA A 81 4.82 19.18 -3.64
CA ALA A 81 6.23 19.57 -3.76
C ALA A 81 6.40 21.09 -3.90
N TRP A 82 5.49 21.77 -4.61
CA TRP A 82 5.55 23.21 -4.86
C TRP A 82 5.27 24.09 -3.63
N GLU A 83 4.71 23.53 -2.56
CA GLU A 83 4.48 24.24 -1.29
C GLU A 83 5.34 23.68 -0.15
N ASN A 84 6.21 22.71 -0.43
CA ASN A 84 6.90 21.90 0.60
C ASN A 84 5.94 21.32 1.65
N PHE A 85 4.68 21.08 1.25
CA PHE A 85 3.63 20.61 2.14
C PHE A 85 3.57 19.09 2.11
N LYS A 86 3.58 18.47 3.29
CA LYS A 86 3.36 17.04 3.47
C LYS A 86 2.47 16.80 4.68
N LYS A 87 1.50 15.89 4.54
CA LYS A 87 0.57 15.53 5.61
C LYS A 87 0.23 14.05 5.56
N VAL A 88 0.15 13.42 6.72
CA VAL A 88 -0.43 12.08 6.86
C VAL A 88 -1.95 12.24 6.80
N SER A 89 -2.56 11.72 5.75
CA SER A 89 -4.01 11.74 5.59
C SER A 89 -4.68 10.59 6.34
N GLU A 90 -4.01 9.44 6.40
CA GLU A 90 -4.56 8.22 6.97
C GLU A 90 -3.42 7.34 7.48
N PHE A 91 -3.61 6.72 8.66
CA PHE A 91 -2.68 5.76 9.21
C PHE A 91 -3.49 4.66 9.92
N LYS A 92 -3.35 3.41 9.46
CA LYS A 92 -4.15 2.28 9.94
C LYS A 92 -3.28 1.03 10.13
N GLU A 93 -3.53 0.29 11.21
CA GLU A 93 -2.96 -1.05 11.38
C GLU A 93 -3.64 -2.02 10.41
N VAL A 94 -2.84 -2.74 9.63
CA VAL A 94 -3.31 -3.82 8.77
C VAL A 94 -3.39 -5.08 9.62
N LYS A 95 -4.61 -5.53 9.90
CA LYS A 95 -4.79 -6.80 10.60
C LYS A 95 -4.21 -7.92 9.76
N SER A 96 -3.43 -8.80 10.38
CA SER A 96 -2.81 -9.96 9.71
C SER A 96 -3.84 -10.81 8.95
N THR A 97 -5.07 -10.91 9.46
CA THR A 97 -6.18 -11.60 8.80
C THR A 97 -6.61 -10.94 7.48
N GLU A 98 -6.66 -9.61 7.40
CA GLU A 98 -7.06 -8.91 6.19
C GLU A 98 -6.01 -9.05 5.08
N PHE A 99 -4.73 -9.00 5.45
CA PHE A 99 -3.64 -9.29 4.52
C PHE A 99 -3.73 -10.72 3.99
N ARG A 100 -4.01 -11.71 4.87
CA ARG A 100 -4.24 -13.10 4.46
C ARG A 100 -5.43 -13.25 3.52
N ILE A 101 -6.56 -12.59 3.78
CA ILE A 101 -7.76 -12.67 2.94
C ILE A 101 -7.51 -12.04 1.56
N LYS A 102 -6.87 -10.86 1.49
CA LYS A 102 -6.50 -10.24 0.20
C LYS A 102 -5.64 -11.19 -0.64
N ASN A 103 -4.69 -11.88 -0.01
CA ASN A 103 -3.81 -12.83 -0.68
C ASN A 103 -4.54 -14.12 -1.12
N ILE A 104 -5.43 -14.66 -0.27
CA ILE A 104 -6.26 -15.83 -0.60
C ILE A 104 -7.21 -15.53 -1.77
N ASN A 105 -7.88 -14.37 -1.79
CA ASN A 105 -8.79 -13.99 -2.88
C ASN A 105 -8.06 -13.92 -4.23
N LEU A 106 -6.82 -13.43 -4.22
CA LEU A 106 -5.99 -13.39 -5.43
C LEU A 106 -5.61 -14.82 -5.89
N PHE A 107 -5.24 -15.70 -4.95
CA PHE A 107 -4.94 -17.10 -5.26
C PHE A 107 -6.18 -17.87 -5.76
N LEU A 108 -7.36 -17.64 -5.17
CA LEU A 108 -8.61 -18.25 -5.60
C LEU A 108 -9.05 -17.74 -6.98
N LEU A 109 -8.88 -16.44 -7.28
CA LEU A 109 -9.13 -15.89 -8.62
C LEU A 109 -8.19 -16.48 -9.66
N LEU A 110 -6.90 -16.63 -9.33
CA LEU A 110 -5.92 -17.27 -10.21
C LEU A 110 -6.22 -18.76 -10.38
N PHE A 111 -6.62 -19.46 -9.32
CA PHE A 111 -7.02 -20.86 -9.38
C PHE A 111 -8.27 -21.05 -10.24
N PHE A 112 -9.26 -20.18 -10.10
CA PHE A 112 -10.48 -20.20 -10.92
C PHE A 112 -10.16 -19.89 -12.38
N TYR A 113 -9.33 -18.87 -12.65
CA TYR A 113 -8.88 -18.53 -14.00
C TYR A 113 -8.08 -19.67 -14.63
N PHE A 114 -7.19 -20.31 -13.87
CA PHE A 114 -6.42 -21.48 -14.32
C PHE A 114 -7.32 -22.70 -14.58
N PHE A 115 -8.34 -22.91 -13.76
CA PHE A 115 -9.31 -24.00 -13.95
C PHE A 115 -10.18 -23.77 -15.19
N VAL A 116 -10.67 -22.54 -15.40
CA VAL A 116 -11.39 -22.14 -16.62
C VAL A 116 -10.49 -22.28 -17.85
N PHE A 117 -9.22 -21.92 -17.75
CA PHE A 117 -8.22 -22.09 -18.80
C PHE A 117 -7.97 -23.58 -19.13
N ILE A 118 -7.87 -24.45 -18.12
CA ILE A 118 -7.72 -25.90 -18.32
C ILE A 118 -8.94 -26.47 -19.04
N ILE A 119 -10.16 -26.10 -18.62
CA ILE A 119 -11.41 -26.60 -19.23
C ILE A 119 -11.51 -26.15 -20.69
N THR A 120 -11.26 -24.86 -20.96
CA THR A 120 -11.33 -24.31 -22.31
C THR A 120 -10.24 -24.88 -23.23
N TRP A 121 -9.00 -25.05 -22.74
CA TRP A 121 -7.92 -25.68 -23.51
C TRP A 121 -8.18 -27.18 -23.77
N SER A 122 -8.77 -27.89 -22.80
CA SER A 122 -9.16 -29.29 -22.93
C SER A 122 -10.20 -29.49 -24.04
N PHE A 123 -11.11 -28.51 -24.20
CA PHE A 123 -12.10 -28.52 -25.28
C PHE A 123 -11.51 -28.17 -26.64
N LEU A 124 -10.59 -27.20 -26.71
CA LEU A 124 -9.94 -26.78 -27.96
C LEU A 124 -8.99 -27.84 -28.55
N ARG A 125 -8.44 -28.75 -27.72
CA ARG A 125 -7.53 -29.81 -28.17
C ARG A 125 -8.25 -31.06 -28.70
N LYS A 126 -9.59 -31.06 -28.70
CA LYS A 126 -10.44 -32.21 -29.09
C LYS A 126 -11.10 -32.07 -30.48
N THR A 127 -10.74 -31.05 -31.24
CA THR A 127 -11.03 -30.89 -32.67
C THR A 127 -9.75 -30.96 -33.46
#